data_AF-A0A2V8E491-F1
#
_entry.id   AF-A0A2V8E491-F1
#
_cell.length_a   1.000
_cell.length_b   1.000
_cell.length_c   1.000
_cell.angle_alpha   90.00
_cell.angle_beta   90.00
_cell.angle_gamma   90.00
#
_symmetry.space_group_name_H-M   'P 1'
#
loop_
_entity.id
_entity.type
_entity.pdbx_description
1 polymer ?
#
loop_
_entity_poly.entity_id
_entity_poly.type
_entity_poly.pdbx_seq_one_letter_code
_entity_poly.pdbx_strand_id
1 'polypeptide(L)' 'MSRELLGNFELMVLLALIRLGEDAYGVPISQAIEESTGRDVLVGSV' A
#
# COMPACT_ATOMS: atom_id res chain seq x y z
N MET A 1 8.69 -18.07 17.58
CA MET A 1 8.47 -17.11 16.48
C MET A 1 7.00 -16.75 16.45
N SER A 2 6.68 -15.51 16.81
CA SER A 2 5.37 -14.91 16.61
C SER A 2 5.05 -14.95 15.11
N ARG A 3 3.91 -15.49 14.72
CA ARG A 3 3.48 -15.48 13.32
C ARG A 3 2.91 -14.08 13.06
N GLU A 4 3.71 -13.17 12.53
CA GLU A 4 3.21 -11.88 12.08
C GLU A 4 2.26 -12.14 10.90
N LEU A 5 0.99 -11.79 11.10
CA LEU A 5 -0.04 -11.90 10.08
C LEU A 5 -0.07 -10.58 9.34
N LEU A 6 -0.01 -10.61 8.01
CA LEU A 6 -0.26 -9.43 7.20
C LEU A 6 -1.75 -9.11 7.29
N GLY A 7 -2.05 -7.88 7.69
CA GLY A 7 -3.38 -7.33 7.60
C GLY A 7 -3.70 -6.91 6.16
N ASN A 8 -4.95 -6.48 5.97
CA ASN A 8 -5.43 -6.04 4.66
C ASN A 8 -4.63 -4.84 4.14
N PHE A 9 -4.15 -3.96 5.03
CA PHE A 9 -3.37 -2.79 4.63
C PHE A 9 -1.99 -3.18 4.12
N GLU A 10 -1.26 -4.04 4.83
CA GLU A 10 0.04 -4.53 4.35
C GLU A 10 -0.11 -5.26 3.01
N LEU A 11 -1.19 -6.03 2.81
CA LEU A 11 -1.47 -6.68 1.53
C LEU A 11 -1.74 -5.66 0.41
N MET A 12 -2.46 -4.57 0.68
CA MET A 12 -2.70 -3.50 -0.30
C MET A 12 -1.40 -2.78 -0.68
N VAL A 13 -0.51 -2.53 0.29
CA VAL A 13 0.82 -1.96 0.03
C VAL A 13 1.62 -2.89 -0.87
N LEU A 14 1.65 -4.20 -0.59
CA LEU A 14 2.34 -5.17 -1.45
C LEU A 14 1.78 -5.19 -2.88
N LEU A 15 0.46 -5.10 -3.05
CA LEU A 15 -0.16 -4.99 -4.37
C LEU A 15 0.23 -3.69 -5.09
N ALA A 16 0.31 -2.57 -4.36
CA ALA A 16 0.78 -1.30 -4.90
C ALA A 16 2.26 -1.37 -5.34
N LEU A 17 3.12 -2.04 -4.56
CA LEU A 17 4.53 -2.28 -4.94
C LEU A 17 4.62 -3.03 -6.27
N ILE A 18 3.84 -4.11 -6.44
CA ILE A 18 3.82 -4.91 -7.68
C ILE A 18 3.35 -4.06 -8.87
N ARG A 19 2.36 -3.18 -8.66
CA ARG A 19 1.78 -2.33 -9.71
C ARG A 19 2.71 -1.20 -10.13
N LEU A 20 3.41 -0.59 -9.19
CA LEU A 20 4.24 0.61 -9.41
C LEU A 20 5.70 0.27 -9.76
N GLY A 21 6.20 -0.89 -9.32
CA GLY A 21 7.58 -1.30 -9.56
C GLY A 21 8.58 -0.32 -8.93
N GLU A 22 9.51 0.19 -9.74
CA GLU A 22 10.56 1.12 -9.29
C GLU A 22 10.01 2.48 -8.80
N ASP A 23 8.79 2.85 -9.21
CA ASP A 23 8.14 4.11 -8.82
C ASP A 23 7.38 3.99 -7.48
N ALA A 24 7.54 2.88 -6.75
CA ALA A 24 6.82 2.63 -5.52
C ALA A 24 7.41 3.41 -4.32
N TYR A 25 7.13 4.71 -4.27
CA TYR A 25 7.37 5.56 -3.10
C TYR A 25 6.04 5.95 -2.42
N GLY A 26 6.10 6.49 -1.19
CA GLY A 26 4.92 6.65 -0.34
C GLY A 26 3.73 7.39 -0.96
N VAL A 27 4.00 8.44 -1.75
CA VAL A 27 2.94 9.20 -2.44
C VAL A 27 2.24 8.39 -3.55
N PRO A 28 2.95 7.77 -4.51
CA PRO A 28 2.36 6.86 -5.49
C PRO A 28 1.65 5.67 -4.88
N ILE A 29 2.20 5.11 -3.79
CA ILE A 29 1.56 3.98 -3.11
C ILE A 29 0.23 4.43 -2.52
N SER A 30 0.18 5.57 -1.80
CA SER A 30 -1.07 6.07 -1.24
C SER A 30 -2.10 6.37 -2.33
N GLN A 31 -1.69 7.01 -3.42
CA GLN A 31 -2.52 7.26 -4.59
C GLN A 31 -3.03 5.97 -5.25
N ALA A 32 -2.19 4.96 -5.43
CA ALA A 32 -2.59 3.68 -6.02
C ALA A 32 -3.61 2.93 -5.15
N ILE A 33 -3.50 3.04 -3.82
CA ILE A 33 -4.47 2.45 -2.88
C ILE A 33 -5.77 3.28 -2.89
N GLU A 34 -5.70 4.61 -2.94
CA GLU A 34 -6.86 5.49 -3.08
C GLU A 34 -7.64 5.21 -4.37
N GLU A 35 -6.95 5.14 -5.51
CA GLU A 35 -7.56 4.86 -6.81
C GLU A 35 -8.22 3.48 -6.86
N SER A 36 -7.65 2.48 -6.19
CA SER A 36 -8.16 1.10 -6.20
C SER A 36 -9.28 0.85 -5.20
N THR A 37 -9.35 1.62 -4.11
CA THR A 37 -10.31 1.39 -3.00
C THR A 37 -11.36 2.49 -2.85
N GLY A 38 -11.13 3.67 -3.43
CA GLY A 38 -11.95 4.87 -3.25
C GLY A 38 -11.86 5.48 -1.84
N ARG A 39 -10.84 5.12 -1.06
CA ARG A 39 -10.63 5.57 0.32
C ARG A 39 -9.33 6.35 0.42
N ASP A 40 -9.38 7.49 1.11
CA ASP A 40 -8.22 8.35 1.39
C ASP A 40 -7.15 7.60 2.20
N VAL A 41 -5.88 7.72 1.81
CA VAL A 41 -4.73 7.10 2.47
C VAL A 41 -3.68 8.16 2.76
N LEU A 42 -3.44 8.40 4.04
CA LEU A 42 -2.38 9.32 4.44
C LEU A 42 -1.01 8.78 4.02
N VAL A 43 -0.21 9.61 3.36
CA VAL A 43 1.15 9.25 2.93
C VAL A 43 2.01 8.74 4.09
N GLY A 44 1.83 9.29 5.29
CA GLY A 44 2.56 8.84 6.49
C GLY A 44 2.09 7.50 7.08
N SER A 45 1.07 6.87 6.49
CA SER A 45 0.62 5.52 6.83
C SER A 45 1.28 4.43 5.98
N VAL A 46 2.01 4.82 4.93
CA VAL A 46 2.81 3.94 4.06
C VAL A 46 4.28 4.03 4.46
#